data_AF-A0A5E7QYG1-F1
#
_entry.id   AF-A0A5E7QYG1-F1
#
_cell.length_a   1.000
_cell.length_b   1.000
_cell.length_c   1.000
_cell.angle_alpha   90.00
_cell.angle_beta   90.00
_cell.angle_gamma   90.00
#
_symmetry.space_group_name_H-M   'P 1'
#
loop_
_entity.id
_entity.type
_entity.pdbx_description
1 polymer ?
#
loop_
_entity_poly.entity_id
_entity_poly.type
_entity_poly.pdbx_seq_one_letter_code
_entity_poly.pdbx_strand_id
1 'polypeptide(L)'
;MASSFERLTAEQVRDNYREQFFVAELVAPTIVDAMAGDPDGLIHKDKLGAGLNLTIPLWSERPPVPRQFNVLTLECQLSSSPEWVRIGAPEDIPGPDLLPDDRFPLERTIPLDIFKDYEGKFQFRYRVKNWNDNSERESPEVPVTIDRTGPLRVDPEHAVIDIVEKPVITDAVLDRDNGVSCVIPDFIEAKRDAVWVLVAWLDRVPLPTEDITQFVVHNGLLATDRKVLVSPDVVRRYGSKTQYAVAFLVDKAGNRGEMSLPATVQVALGTLPSALQRCTVPLAADGVIDRADAAFPTKVHIPSYAGFTNEDGIVVRWGAKDLARTSVGAHLPH
;
A
#
# COMPACT_ATOMS: atom_id res chain seq x y z
N MET A 1 46.10 -65.85 -10.87
CA MET A 1 44.94 -65.29 -11.58
C MET A 1 43.70 -66.11 -11.24
N ALA A 2 42.76 -65.53 -10.51
CA ALA A 2 41.36 -65.96 -10.44
C ALA A 2 40.58 -64.82 -9.77
N SER A 3 39.85 -64.03 -10.55
CA SER A 3 38.95 -63.01 -10.03
C SER A 3 37.67 -63.67 -9.52
N SER A 4 37.34 -63.44 -8.25
CA SER A 4 36.03 -63.80 -7.69
C SER A 4 35.00 -62.79 -8.18
N PHE A 5 34.28 -63.12 -9.25
CA PHE A 5 33.03 -62.44 -9.57
C PHE A 5 31.94 -62.99 -8.63
N GLU A 6 31.65 -62.26 -7.55
CA GLU A 6 30.42 -62.48 -6.78
C GLU A 6 29.23 -62.16 -7.70
N ARG A 7 28.39 -63.18 -7.95
CA ARG A 7 27.13 -63.02 -8.67
C ARG A 7 26.14 -62.33 -7.75
N LEU A 8 25.82 -61.07 -8.06
CA LEU A 8 24.71 -60.35 -7.43
C LEU A 8 23.42 -61.18 -7.52
N THR A 9 22.63 -61.19 -6.45
CA THR A 9 21.32 -61.84 -6.47
C THR A 9 20.36 -61.08 -7.39
N ALA A 10 19.32 -61.75 -7.90
CA ALA A 10 18.34 -61.11 -8.77
C ALA A 10 17.60 -59.93 -8.10
N GLU A 11 17.55 -59.92 -6.77
CA GLU A 11 16.99 -58.83 -5.96
C GLU A 11 17.96 -57.65 -5.88
N GLN A 12 19.26 -57.89 -5.63
CA GLN A 12 20.30 -56.86 -5.71
C GLN A 12 20.48 -56.28 -7.11
N VAL A 13 20.28 -57.10 -8.17
CA VAL A 13 20.26 -56.60 -9.55
C VAL A 13 19.04 -55.73 -9.77
N ARG A 14 17.86 -56.08 -9.25
CA ARG A 14 16.63 -55.27 -9.38
C ARG A 14 16.69 -53.99 -8.56
N ASP A 15 17.31 -54.01 -7.38
CA ASP A 15 17.49 -52.82 -6.55
C ASP A 15 18.57 -51.92 -7.15
N ASN A 16 19.70 -52.45 -7.63
CA ASN A 16 20.64 -51.68 -8.45
C ASN A 16 20.00 -51.13 -9.73
N TYR A 17 19.09 -51.89 -10.38
CA TYR A 17 18.34 -51.39 -11.53
C TYR A 17 17.42 -50.24 -11.09
N ARG A 18 16.69 -50.37 -9.98
CA ARG A 18 15.84 -49.30 -9.44
C ARG A 18 16.66 -48.06 -9.08
N GLU A 19 17.82 -48.22 -8.46
CA GLU A 19 18.75 -47.12 -8.14
C GLU A 19 19.40 -46.50 -9.40
N GLN A 20 19.65 -47.29 -10.45
CA GLN A 20 20.19 -46.80 -11.73
C GLN A 20 19.15 -46.05 -12.59
N PHE A 21 17.85 -46.30 -12.38
CA PHE A 21 16.77 -45.68 -13.17
C PHE A 21 15.95 -44.64 -12.40
N PHE A 22 16.11 -44.50 -11.07
CA PHE A 22 15.51 -43.40 -10.31
C PHE A 22 16.42 -42.17 -10.36
N VAL A 23 16.36 -41.49 -11.50
CA VAL A 23 16.88 -40.14 -11.66
C VAL A 23 16.08 -39.23 -10.73
N ALA A 24 16.68 -38.79 -9.61
CA ALA A 24 15.97 -37.92 -8.68
C ALA A 24 15.50 -36.64 -9.39
N GLU A 25 14.24 -36.27 -9.18
CA GLU A 25 13.67 -35.05 -9.76
C GLU A 25 14.38 -33.82 -9.20
N LEU A 26 14.52 -32.79 -10.04
CA LEU A 26 15.05 -31.51 -9.60
C LEU A 26 14.08 -30.86 -8.61
N VAL A 27 14.62 -30.21 -7.58
CA VAL A 27 13.83 -29.46 -6.60
C VAL A 27 13.67 -28.02 -7.08
N ALA A 28 12.51 -27.42 -6.82
CA ALA A 28 12.22 -26.03 -7.18
C ALA A 28 13.29 -25.06 -6.63
N PRO A 29 13.65 -24.01 -7.38
CA PRO A 29 14.48 -22.93 -6.85
C PRO A 29 13.71 -22.12 -5.80
N THR A 30 14.44 -21.35 -4.99
CA THR A 30 13.83 -20.38 -4.05
C THR A 30 14.16 -18.97 -4.50
N ILE A 31 13.14 -18.13 -4.70
CA ILE A 31 13.32 -16.71 -4.98
C ILE A 31 13.49 -16.00 -3.62
N VAL A 32 14.73 -15.68 -3.26
CA VAL A 32 15.09 -15.14 -1.94
C VAL A 32 14.45 -13.78 -1.70
N ASP A 33 14.34 -12.97 -2.75
CA ASP A 33 13.76 -11.62 -2.65
C ASP A 33 12.21 -11.60 -2.74
N ALA A 34 11.56 -12.76 -2.88
CA ALA A 34 10.10 -12.84 -2.80
C ALA A 34 9.61 -12.73 -1.36
N MET A 35 8.43 -12.13 -1.18
CA MET A 35 7.79 -12.02 0.12
C MET A 35 7.50 -13.42 0.68
N ALA A 36 8.05 -13.70 1.86
CA ALA A 36 7.90 -15.01 2.50
C ALA A 36 6.43 -15.40 2.66
N GLY A 37 6.07 -16.58 2.17
CA GLY A 37 4.72 -17.13 2.25
C GLY A 37 3.70 -16.52 1.29
N ASP A 38 4.10 -15.60 0.39
CA ASP A 38 3.19 -15.16 -0.68
C ASP A 38 3.10 -16.23 -1.79
N PRO A 39 1.90 -16.75 -2.08
CA PRO A 39 1.74 -17.86 -3.03
C PRO A 39 2.03 -17.46 -4.48
N ASP A 40 2.05 -16.16 -4.79
CA ASP A 40 2.34 -15.64 -6.13
C ASP A 40 3.80 -15.21 -6.29
N GLY A 41 4.63 -15.37 -5.25
CA GLY A 41 6.01 -14.88 -5.26
C GLY A 41 6.10 -13.36 -5.43
N LEU A 42 5.21 -12.61 -4.76
CA LEU A 42 5.21 -11.15 -4.82
C LEU A 42 6.55 -10.57 -4.37
N ILE A 43 7.10 -9.67 -5.18
CA ILE A 43 8.34 -8.95 -4.87
C ILE A 43 8.00 -7.58 -4.26
N HIS A 44 8.58 -7.26 -3.10
CA HIS A 44 8.41 -5.94 -2.50
C HIS A 44 9.11 -4.87 -3.35
N LYS A 45 8.52 -3.68 -3.48
CA LYS A 45 8.99 -2.60 -4.37
C LYS A 45 10.47 -2.25 -4.19
N ASP A 46 10.98 -2.34 -2.96
CA ASP A 46 12.37 -1.99 -2.62
C ASP A 46 13.39 -2.93 -3.27
N LYS A 47 12.96 -4.09 -3.75
CA LYS A 47 13.78 -5.09 -4.46
C LYS A 47 13.72 -4.92 -5.98
N LEU A 48 12.78 -4.14 -6.51
CA LEU A 48 12.54 -4.00 -7.96
C LEU A 48 13.56 -3.10 -8.68
N GLY A 49 14.47 -2.46 -7.94
CA GLY A 49 15.53 -1.60 -8.48
C GLY A 49 16.86 -2.31 -8.80
N ALA A 50 16.95 -3.62 -8.54
CA ALA A 50 18.14 -4.44 -8.78
C ALA A 50 17.73 -5.83 -9.27
N GLY A 51 18.71 -6.69 -9.60
CA GLY A 51 18.42 -8.09 -9.91
C GLY A 51 17.88 -8.84 -8.69
N LEU A 52 17.00 -9.83 -8.92
CA LEU A 52 16.38 -10.63 -7.86
C LEU A 52 17.25 -11.83 -7.51
N ASN A 53 17.57 -11.99 -6.24
CA ASN A 53 18.37 -13.12 -5.77
C ASN A 53 17.51 -14.38 -5.67
N LEU A 54 18.12 -15.50 -6.05
CA LEU A 54 17.53 -16.83 -5.98
C LEU A 54 18.57 -17.86 -5.57
N THR A 55 18.11 -18.98 -5.04
CA THR A 55 18.97 -20.09 -4.67
C THR A 55 18.49 -21.39 -5.33
N ILE A 56 19.43 -22.17 -5.87
CA ILE A 56 19.17 -23.46 -6.50
C ILE A 56 19.64 -24.58 -5.56
N PRO A 57 18.77 -25.48 -5.13
CA PRO A 57 19.12 -26.57 -4.21
C PRO A 57 20.13 -27.53 -4.84
N LEU A 58 20.82 -28.31 -4.02
CA LEU A 58 21.66 -29.41 -4.50
C LEU A 58 20.82 -30.43 -5.28
N TRP A 59 21.36 -30.94 -6.37
CA TRP A 59 20.77 -32.03 -7.16
C TRP A 59 21.76 -33.18 -7.36
N SER A 60 21.23 -34.37 -7.67
CA SER A 60 22.02 -35.58 -7.91
C SER A 60 22.67 -35.61 -9.30
N GLU A 61 23.52 -36.61 -9.58
CA GLU A 61 24.13 -36.83 -10.91
C GLU A 61 25.04 -35.68 -11.38
N ARG A 62 25.67 -34.97 -10.44
CA ARG A 62 26.82 -34.13 -10.75
C ARG A 62 27.99 -35.02 -11.19
N PRO A 63 28.83 -34.57 -12.14
CA PRO A 63 29.90 -35.37 -12.69
C PRO A 63 30.84 -35.88 -11.59
N PRO A 64 31.12 -37.19 -11.49
CA PRO A 64 31.98 -37.75 -10.45
C PRO A 64 33.47 -37.60 -10.78
N VAL A 65 33.81 -37.10 -11.96
CA VAL A 65 35.18 -36.97 -12.45
C VAL A 65 35.52 -35.51 -12.83
N PRO A 66 36.80 -35.10 -12.67
CA PRO A 66 37.22 -33.76 -13.04
C PRO A 66 37.02 -33.47 -14.53
N ARG A 67 36.81 -32.18 -14.85
CA ARG A 67 36.70 -31.64 -16.24
C ARG A 67 35.47 -32.10 -17.03
N GLN A 68 34.46 -32.64 -16.35
CA GLN A 68 33.12 -32.80 -16.90
C GLN A 68 32.16 -31.89 -16.12
N PHE A 69 31.13 -31.42 -16.81
CA PHE A 69 30.22 -30.41 -16.28
C PHE A 69 28.79 -30.74 -16.65
N ASN A 70 27.88 -30.52 -15.72
CA ASN A 70 26.49 -30.32 -16.07
C ASN A 70 26.33 -28.89 -16.59
N VAL A 71 25.40 -28.66 -17.51
CA VAL A 71 25.09 -27.30 -17.99
C VAL A 71 23.81 -26.82 -17.34
N LEU A 72 23.91 -25.79 -16.51
CA LEU A 72 22.78 -25.11 -15.88
C LEU A 72 22.28 -23.99 -16.79
N THR A 73 20.97 -23.97 -17.06
CA THR A 73 20.30 -22.89 -17.78
C THR A 73 19.16 -22.35 -16.93
N LEU A 74 19.09 -21.03 -16.75
CA LEU A 74 17.98 -20.38 -16.06
C LEU A 74 16.96 -19.93 -17.10
N GLU A 75 15.67 -20.11 -16.81
CA GLU A 75 14.60 -19.77 -17.75
C GLU A 75 13.44 -19.08 -17.03
N CYS A 76 12.81 -18.13 -17.72
CA CYS A 76 11.54 -17.56 -17.29
C CYS A 76 10.51 -17.58 -18.40
N GLN A 77 9.24 -17.69 -18.02
CA GLN A 77 8.11 -17.57 -18.93
C GLN A 77 7.22 -16.44 -18.43
N LEU A 78 7.15 -15.35 -19.21
CA LEU A 78 6.26 -14.23 -18.92
C LEU A 78 4.81 -14.63 -19.16
N SER A 79 3.85 -14.17 -18.37
CA SER A 79 2.43 -14.48 -18.62
C SER A 79 1.91 -14.01 -19.98
N SER A 80 2.60 -13.04 -20.60
CA SER A 80 2.28 -12.52 -21.94
C SER A 80 2.81 -13.38 -23.09
N SER A 81 3.64 -14.40 -22.82
CA SER A 81 4.27 -15.25 -23.83
C SER A 81 4.24 -16.72 -23.43
N PRO A 82 3.88 -17.63 -24.34
CA PRO A 82 3.99 -19.07 -24.07
C PRO A 82 5.44 -19.57 -24.10
N GLU A 83 6.41 -18.75 -24.50
CA GLU A 83 7.80 -19.18 -24.67
C GLU A 83 8.64 -19.02 -23.40
N TRP A 84 9.47 -20.03 -23.12
CA TRP A 84 10.52 -19.96 -22.12
C TRP A 84 11.71 -19.20 -22.68
N VAL A 85 12.07 -18.10 -22.02
CA VAL A 85 13.20 -17.26 -22.36
C VAL A 85 14.35 -17.58 -21.42
N ARG A 86 15.55 -17.78 -21.99
CA ARG A 86 16.75 -18.01 -21.20
C ARG A 86 17.22 -16.73 -20.52
N ILE A 87 17.60 -16.86 -19.27
CA ILE A 87 18.19 -15.79 -18.47
C ILE A 87 19.70 -15.99 -18.45
N GLY A 88 20.43 -15.07 -19.08
CA GLY A 88 21.89 -15.12 -19.14
C GLY A 88 22.44 -16.26 -20.01
N ALA A 89 23.75 -16.49 -19.88
CA ALA A 89 24.43 -17.59 -20.57
C ALA A 89 24.33 -18.89 -19.74
N PRO A 90 24.26 -20.07 -20.39
CA PRO A 90 24.38 -21.34 -19.70
C PRO A 90 25.69 -21.44 -18.90
N GLU A 91 25.64 -22.08 -17.75
CA GLU A 91 26.76 -22.19 -16.81
C GLU A 91 27.23 -23.64 -16.67
N ASP A 92 28.54 -23.86 -16.74
CA ASP A 92 29.15 -25.16 -16.49
C ASP A 92 29.28 -25.40 -14.98
N ILE A 93 28.55 -26.38 -14.47
CA ILE A 93 28.55 -26.78 -13.05
C ILE A 93 29.41 -28.04 -12.87
N PRO A 94 30.53 -27.97 -12.13
CA PRO A 94 31.41 -29.10 -11.95
C PRO A 94 30.90 -30.09 -10.89
N GLY A 95 31.65 -31.18 -10.77
CA GLY A 95 31.46 -32.21 -9.75
C GLY A 95 31.73 -31.75 -8.31
N PRO A 96 31.46 -32.62 -7.33
CA PRO A 96 31.75 -32.37 -5.91
C PRO A 96 33.23 -32.10 -5.59
N ASP A 97 34.16 -32.49 -6.48
CA ASP A 97 35.60 -32.26 -6.33
C ASP A 97 35.99 -30.78 -6.44
N LEU A 98 35.32 -30.02 -7.32
CA LEU A 98 35.58 -28.59 -7.52
C LEU A 98 34.49 -27.70 -6.92
N LEU A 99 33.26 -28.21 -6.79
CA LEU A 99 32.13 -27.53 -6.14
C LEU A 99 31.53 -28.48 -5.10
N PRO A 100 32.06 -28.49 -3.86
CA PRO A 100 31.55 -29.36 -2.80
C PRO A 100 30.07 -29.11 -2.48
N ASP A 101 29.38 -30.14 -1.97
CA ASP A 101 27.94 -30.08 -1.66
C ASP A 101 27.58 -29.00 -0.62
N ASP A 102 28.51 -28.64 0.27
CA ASP A 102 28.31 -27.60 1.29
C ASP A 102 28.30 -26.16 0.74
N ARG A 103 28.60 -25.99 -0.56
CA ARG A 103 28.47 -24.73 -1.30
C ARG A 103 27.08 -24.51 -1.87
N PHE A 104 26.15 -25.43 -1.60
CA PHE A 104 24.75 -25.30 -1.94
C PHE A 104 23.94 -24.72 -0.77
N PRO A 105 22.80 -24.06 -1.05
CA PRO A 105 22.23 -23.86 -2.38
C PRO A 105 22.99 -22.81 -3.20
N LEU A 106 23.02 -22.98 -4.52
CA LEU A 106 23.72 -22.07 -5.42
C LEU A 106 23.00 -20.73 -5.54
N GLU A 107 23.67 -19.66 -5.13
CA GLU A 107 23.17 -18.29 -5.26
C GLU A 107 23.27 -17.79 -6.69
N ARG A 108 22.14 -17.37 -7.27
CA ARG A 108 22.06 -16.78 -8.61
C ARG A 108 21.15 -15.55 -8.58
N THR A 109 21.10 -14.85 -9.70
CA THR A 109 20.32 -13.62 -9.81
C THR A 109 19.54 -13.62 -11.12
N ILE A 110 18.26 -13.25 -11.06
CA ILE A 110 17.49 -12.83 -12.22
C ILE A 110 17.90 -11.37 -12.51
N PRO A 111 18.59 -11.08 -13.63
CA PRO A 111 19.02 -9.73 -13.95
C PRO A 111 17.83 -8.77 -14.09
N LEU A 112 18.01 -7.52 -13.66
CA LEU A 112 16.99 -6.48 -13.73
C LEU A 112 16.42 -6.30 -15.14
N ASP A 113 17.25 -6.42 -16.19
CA ASP A 113 16.82 -6.27 -17.59
C ASP A 113 15.72 -7.24 -18.02
N ILE A 114 15.53 -8.35 -17.32
CA ILE A 114 14.46 -9.31 -17.60
C ILE A 114 13.08 -8.74 -17.25
N PHE A 115 12.99 -7.89 -16.21
CA PHE A 115 11.71 -7.45 -15.63
C PHE A 115 11.62 -5.95 -15.35
N LYS A 116 12.62 -5.16 -15.74
CA LYS A 116 12.63 -3.70 -15.52
C LYS A 116 11.39 -2.99 -16.08
N ASP A 117 10.96 -3.41 -17.27
CA ASP A 117 9.83 -2.84 -18.02
C ASP A 117 8.60 -3.76 -17.98
N TYR A 118 8.59 -4.73 -17.06
CA TYR A 118 7.53 -5.72 -16.91
C TYR A 118 6.77 -5.51 -15.61
N GLU A 119 5.45 -5.65 -15.70
CA GLU A 119 4.51 -5.71 -14.58
C GLU A 119 3.56 -6.88 -14.82
N GLY A 120 3.39 -7.71 -13.80
CA GLY A 120 2.63 -8.95 -13.87
C GLY A 120 3.40 -10.16 -13.34
N LYS A 121 2.86 -11.34 -13.64
CA LYS A 121 3.39 -12.62 -13.17
C LYS A 121 4.27 -13.28 -14.21
N PHE A 122 5.37 -13.90 -13.80
CA PHE A 122 6.12 -14.82 -14.63
C PHE A 122 6.51 -16.06 -13.84
N GLN A 123 6.70 -17.16 -14.55
CA GLN A 123 7.22 -18.40 -13.98
C GLN A 123 8.73 -18.43 -14.14
N PHE A 124 9.43 -18.92 -13.12
CA PHE A 124 10.85 -19.16 -13.14
C PHE A 124 11.14 -20.65 -12.94
N ARG A 125 12.13 -21.16 -13.67
CA ARG A 125 12.66 -22.51 -13.47
C ARG A 125 14.15 -22.54 -13.84
N TYR A 126 14.81 -23.63 -13.49
CA TYR A 126 16.13 -23.95 -14.04
C TYR A 126 16.11 -25.31 -14.73
N ARG A 127 17.05 -25.49 -15.64
CA ARG A 127 17.24 -26.72 -16.39
C ARG A 127 18.68 -27.17 -16.27
N VAL A 128 18.86 -28.47 -16.07
CA VAL A 128 20.17 -29.11 -15.99
C VAL A 128 20.31 -30.07 -17.15
N LYS A 129 21.32 -29.85 -17.99
CA LYS A 129 21.77 -30.81 -18.98
C LYS A 129 22.89 -31.66 -18.39
N ASN A 130 22.70 -32.97 -18.41
CA ASN A 130 23.63 -33.94 -17.84
C ASN A 130 24.89 -34.11 -18.71
N TRP A 131 26.02 -34.32 -18.03
CA TRP A 131 27.33 -34.48 -18.65
C TRP A 131 27.51 -35.78 -19.46
N ASN A 132 26.81 -36.86 -19.10
CA ASN A 132 27.07 -38.22 -19.58
C ASN A 132 26.21 -38.64 -20.77
N ASP A 133 24.96 -38.20 -20.82
CA ASP A 133 23.96 -38.68 -21.78
C ASP A 133 23.25 -37.55 -22.53
N ASN A 134 23.61 -36.29 -22.25
CA ASN A 134 22.96 -35.09 -22.75
C ASN A 134 21.46 -34.98 -22.41
N SER A 135 20.94 -35.80 -21.49
CA SER A 135 19.57 -35.66 -21.01
C SER A 135 19.39 -34.29 -20.34
N GLU A 136 18.21 -33.70 -20.50
CA GLU A 136 17.84 -32.44 -19.88
C GLU A 136 16.71 -32.69 -18.89
N ARG A 137 16.84 -32.10 -17.70
CA ARG A 137 15.80 -32.10 -16.66
C ARG A 137 15.44 -30.68 -16.30
N GLU A 138 14.16 -30.45 -16.08
CA GLU A 138 13.60 -29.16 -15.69
C GLU A 138 13.19 -29.22 -14.22
N SER A 139 13.44 -28.14 -13.47
CA SER A 139 12.90 -28.00 -12.13
C SER A 139 11.41 -27.71 -12.18
N PRO A 140 10.67 -27.99 -11.08
CA PRO A 140 9.37 -27.38 -10.88
C PRO A 140 9.45 -25.86 -11.01
N GLU A 141 8.36 -25.27 -11.50
CA GLU A 141 8.22 -23.84 -11.73
C GLU A 141 7.87 -23.11 -10.42
N VAL A 142 8.38 -21.89 -10.28
CA VAL A 142 8.02 -21.00 -9.17
C VAL A 142 7.50 -19.66 -9.70
N PRO A 143 6.42 -19.14 -9.12
CA PRO A 143 5.88 -17.87 -9.55
C PRO A 143 6.73 -16.72 -9.03
N VAL A 144 6.80 -15.65 -9.83
CA VAL A 144 7.35 -14.35 -9.46
C VAL A 144 6.35 -13.30 -9.91
N THR A 145 5.94 -12.41 -9.00
CA THR A 145 5.01 -11.32 -9.31
C THR A 145 5.70 -9.97 -9.13
N ILE A 146 5.75 -9.21 -10.21
CA ILE A 146 6.23 -7.84 -10.25
C ILE A 146 5.02 -6.92 -10.25
N ASP A 147 4.90 -6.12 -9.20
CA ASP A 147 3.82 -5.16 -9.02
C ASP A 147 4.42 -3.78 -8.76
N ARG A 148 4.07 -2.81 -9.61
CA ARG A 148 4.61 -1.45 -9.55
C ARG A 148 3.51 -0.42 -9.32
N THR A 149 2.25 -0.85 -9.35
CA THR A 149 1.08 0.02 -9.33
C THR A 149 0.40 -0.09 -7.99
N GLY A 150 0.47 0.98 -7.20
CA GLY A 150 -0.28 1.04 -5.95
C GLY A 150 -1.80 1.14 -6.16
N PRO A 151 -2.58 1.09 -5.06
CA PRO A 151 -4.03 1.10 -5.15
C PRO A 151 -4.56 2.38 -5.83
N LEU A 152 -5.51 2.21 -6.76
CA LEU A 152 -6.10 3.31 -7.53
C LEU A 152 -7.45 3.74 -6.95
N ARG A 153 -7.80 5.03 -7.01
CA ARG A 153 -9.13 5.49 -6.60
C ARG A 153 -10.16 5.10 -7.66
N VAL A 154 -11.35 4.63 -7.24
CA VAL A 154 -12.44 4.31 -8.17
C VAL A 154 -12.95 5.56 -8.89
N ASP A 155 -13.03 6.68 -8.14
CA ASP A 155 -13.44 7.99 -8.64
C ASP A 155 -12.48 9.05 -8.07
N PRO A 156 -11.33 9.30 -8.73
CA PRO A 156 -10.31 10.23 -8.23
C PRO A 156 -10.83 11.66 -8.01
N GLU A 157 -11.78 12.12 -8.83
CA GLU A 157 -12.35 13.47 -8.76
C GLU A 157 -13.26 13.67 -7.54
N HIS A 158 -13.72 12.58 -6.93
CA HIS A 158 -14.58 12.61 -5.75
C HIS A 158 -14.01 11.81 -4.56
N ALA A 159 -12.74 11.40 -4.63
CA ALA A 159 -12.09 10.59 -3.59
C ALA A 159 -11.73 11.43 -2.35
N VAL A 160 -12.72 11.94 -1.64
CA VAL A 160 -12.58 12.69 -0.38
C VAL A 160 -12.89 11.78 0.80
N ILE A 161 -12.06 11.77 1.85
CA ILE A 161 -12.39 11.06 3.11
C ILE A 161 -13.75 11.53 3.63
N ASP A 162 -14.64 10.59 3.94
CA ASP A 162 -15.90 10.94 4.59
C ASP A 162 -15.71 11.01 6.11
N ILE A 163 -15.87 12.20 6.66
CA ILE A 163 -15.90 12.44 8.10
C ILE A 163 -17.31 12.14 8.57
N VAL A 164 -17.47 11.07 9.35
CA VAL A 164 -18.82 10.59 9.73
C VAL A 164 -19.54 11.61 10.60
N GLU A 165 -18.81 12.29 11.49
CA GLU A 165 -19.37 13.28 12.41
C GLU A 165 -19.50 14.65 11.74
N LYS A 166 -20.67 14.91 11.17
CA LYS A 166 -21.04 16.22 10.58
C LYS A 166 -22.09 16.93 11.44
N PRO A 167 -22.13 18.29 11.46
CA PRO A 167 -21.31 19.21 10.65
C PRO A 167 -20.06 19.77 11.36
N VAL A 168 -19.93 19.61 12.68
CA VAL A 168 -18.82 20.16 13.47
C VAL A 168 -18.37 19.14 14.52
N ILE A 169 -17.07 18.99 14.69
CA ILE A 169 -16.44 18.18 15.73
C ILE A 169 -16.29 19.04 16.99
N THR A 170 -16.89 18.61 18.09
CA THR A 170 -16.83 19.28 19.41
C THR A 170 -16.20 18.37 20.46
N ASP A 171 -15.90 18.89 21.65
CA ASP A 171 -15.45 18.05 22.76
C ASP A 171 -16.46 16.93 23.09
N ALA A 172 -17.76 17.23 23.03
CA ALA A 172 -18.80 16.23 23.28
C ALA A 172 -18.79 15.10 22.23
N VAL A 173 -18.45 15.40 20.97
CA VAL A 173 -18.28 14.39 19.92
C VAL A 173 -17.04 13.55 20.20
N LEU A 174 -15.90 14.21 20.47
CA LEU A 174 -14.64 13.53 20.74
C LEU A 174 -14.71 12.62 21.97
N ASP A 175 -15.41 13.03 23.02
CA ASP A 175 -15.58 12.24 24.25
C ASP A 175 -16.57 11.08 24.06
N ARG A 176 -17.62 11.26 23.25
CA ARG A 176 -18.60 10.21 22.94
C ARG A 176 -17.99 9.11 22.06
N ASP A 177 -17.29 9.51 21.01
CA ASP A 177 -16.84 8.60 19.94
C ASP A 177 -15.37 8.19 20.08
N ASN A 178 -14.68 8.75 21.09
CA ASN A 178 -13.26 8.54 21.34
C ASN A 178 -12.39 8.88 20.11
N GLY A 179 -12.77 9.92 19.37
CA GLY A 179 -12.07 10.36 18.16
C GLY A 179 -12.99 10.83 17.05
N VAL A 180 -12.47 10.82 15.83
CA VAL A 180 -13.21 11.13 14.59
C VAL A 180 -13.19 9.91 13.69
N SER A 181 -14.37 9.43 13.30
CA SER A 181 -14.49 8.29 12.40
C SER A 181 -14.39 8.77 10.95
N CYS A 182 -13.42 8.22 10.24
CA CYS A 182 -13.15 8.50 8.84
C CYS A 182 -13.48 7.27 8.01
N VAL A 183 -14.25 7.43 6.93
CA VAL A 183 -14.44 6.38 5.91
C VAL A 183 -13.55 6.71 4.71
N ILE A 184 -12.68 5.76 4.38
CA ILE A 184 -11.77 5.89 3.25
C ILE A 184 -12.56 5.68 1.94
N PRO A 185 -12.37 6.53 0.91
CA PRO A 185 -12.98 6.36 -0.40
C PRO A 185 -12.67 5.01 -1.01
N ASP A 186 -13.55 4.55 -1.89
CA ASP A 186 -13.33 3.28 -2.59
C ASP A 186 -12.08 3.33 -3.48
N PHE A 187 -11.54 2.14 -3.72
CA PHE A 187 -10.31 1.93 -4.46
C PHE A 187 -10.31 0.58 -5.17
N ILE A 188 -9.44 0.47 -6.17
CA ILE A 188 -9.20 -0.72 -6.97
C ILE A 188 -7.86 -1.30 -6.52
N GLU A 189 -7.90 -2.53 -6.04
CA GLU A 189 -6.75 -3.35 -5.65
C GLU A 189 -7.23 -4.81 -5.63
N ALA A 190 -6.39 -5.74 -6.09
CA ALA A 190 -6.72 -7.17 -6.09
C ALA A 190 -6.67 -7.76 -4.67
N LYS A 191 -5.64 -7.41 -3.88
CA LYS A 191 -5.42 -7.89 -2.51
C LYS A 191 -5.89 -6.86 -1.47
N ARG A 192 -7.17 -6.49 -1.50
CA ARG A 192 -7.76 -5.41 -0.66
C ARG A 192 -7.57 -5.63 0.85
N ASP A 193 -7.53 -6.88 1.29
CA ASP A 193 -7.35 -7.31 2.67
C ASP A 193 -5.92 -7.12 3.19
N ALA A 194 -4.96 -6.86 2.29
CA ALA A 194 -3.56 -6.60 2.61
C ALA A 194 -3.18 -5.12 2.43
N VAL A 195 -4.15 -4.23 2.21
CA VAL A 195 -3.91 -2.79 1.99
C VAL A 195 -3.74 -2.07 3.32
N TRP A 196 -2.70 -1.26 3.41
CA TRP A 196 -2.49 -0.31 4.49
C TRP A 196 -3.04 1.05 4.14
N VAL A 197 -3.52 1.76 5.16
CA VAL A 197 -3.97 3.15 5.06
C VAL A 197 -3.08 4.05 5.90
N LEU A 198 -2.68 5.17 5.30
CA LEU A 198 -2.02 6.27 5.98
C LEU A 198 -2.99 7.45 5.97
N VAL A 199 -3.41 7.93 7.14
CA VAL A 199 -4.20 9.17 7.24
C VAL A 199 -3.29 10.28 7.74
N ALA A 200 -3.18 11.36 6.97
CA ALA A 200 -2.51 12.58 7.37
C ALA A 200 -3.52 13.65 7.77
N TRP A 201 -3.16 14.45 8.76
CA TRP A 201 -4.02 15.48 9.35
C TRP A 201 -3.29 16.83 9.39
N LEU A 202 -3.94 17.90 8.96
CA LEU A 202 -3.30 19.20 8.71
C LEU A 202 -4.21 20.36 9.16
N ASP A 203 -3.64 21.55 9.32
CA ASP A 203 -4.39 22.82 9.50
C ASP A 203 -4.46 23.67 8.23
N ARG A 204 -4.02 23.11 7.10
CA ARG A 204 -4.14 23.70 5.77
C ARG A 204 -4.38 22.63 4.72
N VAL A 205 -4.85 23.07 3.56
CA VAL A 205 -4.95 22.22 2.37
C VAL A 205 -3.53 21.85 1.90
N PRO A 206 -3.20 20.55 1.76
CA PRO A 206 -1.92 20.12 1.19
C PRO A 206 -1.89 20.37 -0.32
N LEU A 207 -0.69 20.61 -0.88
CA LEU A 207 -0.54 20.63 -2.34
C LEU A 207 -0.57 19.19 -2.89
N PRO A 208 -1.04 18.95 -4.12
CA PRO A 208 -1.15 17.59 -4.67
C PRO A 208 0.16 16.78 -4.68
N THR A 209 1.31 17.45 -4.81
CA THR A 209 2.64 16.83 -4.87
C THR A 209 3.44 16.96 -3.58
N GLU A 210 2.83 17.47 -2.52
CA GLU A 210 3.52 17.71 -1.26
C GLU A 210 3.84 16.40 -0.53
N ASP A 211 5.06 16.26 -0.01
CA ASP A 211 5.35 15.21 0.95
C ASP A 211 4.83 15.60 2.34
N ILE A 212 3.75 14.95 2.74
CA ILE A 212 3.08 15.17 4.02
C ILE A 212 3.26 13.98 4.98
N THR A 213 4.25 13.13 4.77
CA THR A 213 4.50 11.93 5.58
C THR A 213 4.68 12.26 7.08
N GLN A 214 5.27 13.42 7.40
CA GLN A 214 5.41 13.91 8.78
C GLN A 214 4.07 14.23 9.49
N PHE A 215 2.99 14.41 8.72
CA PHE A 215 1.64 14.69 9.23
C PHE A 215 0.79 13.42 9.33
N VAL A 216 1.35 12.25 9.01
CA VAL A 216 0.66 10.96 9.17
C VAL A 216 0.38 10.71 10.65
N VAL A 217 -0.89 10.40 10.89
CA VAL A 217 -1.57 10.43 12.18
C VAL A 217 -2.21 9.07 12.48
N HIS A 218 -2.46 8.29 11.44
CA HIS A 218 -2.84 6.89 11.50
C HIS A 218 -2.07 6.11 10.45
N ASN A 219 -1.55 4.94 10.83
CA ASN A 219 -0.94 3.97 9.93
C ASN A 219 -1.36 2.58 10.39
N GLY A 220 -2.12 1.87 9.55
CA GLY A 220 -2.67 0.58 9.91
C GLY A 220 -3.19 -0.18 8.70
N LEU A 221 -3.40 -1.49 8.88
CA LEU A 221 -4.12 -2.30 7.91
C LEU A 221 -5.56 -1.78 7.80
N LEU A 222 -6.03 -1.56 6.58
CA LEU A 222 -7.37 -1.03 6.33
C LEU A 222 -8.42 -2.11 6.59
N ALA A 223 -9.32 -1.85 7.52
CA ALA A 223 -10.46 -2.73 7.78
C ALA A 223 -11.40 -2.83 6.56
N THR A 224 -12.15 -3.93 6.45
CA THR A 224 -13.06 -4.19 5.32
C THR A 224 -14.18 -3.18 5.19
N ASP A 225 -14.58 -2.53 6.28
CA ASP A 225 -15.56 -1.44 6.28
C ASP A 225 -14.96 -0.07 5.90
N ARG A 226 -13.66 -0.03 5.62
CA ARG A 226 -12.86 1.14 5.28
C ARG A 226 -12.87 2.23 6.35
N LYS A 227 -13.17 1.88 7.60
CA LYS A 227 -13.19 2.84 8.70
C LYS A 227 -11.84 2.95 9.37
N VAL A 228 -11.50 4.19 9.70
CA VAL A 228 -10.31 4.55 10.47
C VAL A 228 -10.75 5.51 11.57
N LEU A 229 -10.29 5.27 12.79
CA LEU A 229 -10.51 6.20 13.90
C LEU A 229 -9.26 7.06 14.11
N VAL A 230 -9.43 8.38 13.98
CA VAL A 230 -8.39 9.36 14.31
C VAL A 230 -8.53 9.75 15.79
N SER A 231 -7.43 9.64 16.54
CA SER A 231 -7.41 9.92 17.97
C SER A 231 -7.85 11.36 18.29
N PRO A 232 -8.62 11.58 19.37
CA PRO A 232 -9.04 12.90 19.80
C PRO A 232 -7.86 13.82 20.14
N ASP A 233 -6.72 13.26 20.57
CA ASP A 233 -5.51 14.03 20.87
C ASP A 233 -4.94 14.71 19.64
N VAL A 234 -5.09 14.09 18.46
CA VAL A 234 -4.71 14.69 17.19
C VAL A 234 -5.54 15.94 16.93
N VAL A 235 -6.85 15.82 17.03
CA VAL A 235 -7.80 16.91 16.77
C VAL A 235 -7.57 18.06 17.76
N ARG A 236 -7.41 17.74 19.05
CA ARG A 236 -7.12 18.71 20.12
C ARG A 236 -5.80 19.44 19.91
N ARG A 237 -4.75 18.76 19.45
CA ARG A 237 -3.45 19.36 19.13
C ARG A 237 -3.52 20.43 18.05
N TYR A 238 -4.36 20.24 17.03
CA TYR A 238 -4.57 21.26 15.99
C TYR A 238 -5.50 22.39 16.44
N GLY A 239 -6.34 22.17 17.45
CA GLY A 239 -7.16 23.18 18.12
C GLY A 239 -8.48 23.50 17.41
N SER A 240 -9.23 24.46 17.95
CA SER A 240 -10.53 24.89 17.42
C SER A 240 -10.36 25.74 16.15
N LYS A 241 -10.37 25.08 14.98
CA LYS A 241 -10.22 25.70 13.65
C LYS A 241 -10.74 24.77 12.56
N THR A 242 -10.71 25.24 11.31
CA THR A 242 -10.81 24.33 10.17
C THR A 242 -9.52 23.50 10.05
N GLN A 243 -9.67 22.19 10.04
CA GLN A 243 -8.61 21.21 9.86
C GLN A 243 -8.87 20.42 8.58
N TYR A 244 -7.88 19.65 8.12
CA TYR A 244 -7.95 18.89 6.87
C TYR A 244 -7.42 17.47 7.06
N ALA A 245 -8.06 16.51 6.40
CA ALA A 245 -7.66 15.11 6.40
C ALA A 245 -7.46 14.61 4.96
N VAL A 246 -6.40 13.84 4.74
CA VAL A 246 -6.13 13.14 3.48
C VAL A 246 -5.62 11.73 3.76
N ALA A 247 -5.83 10.82 2.81
CA ALA A 247 -5.45 9.42 2.93
C ALA A 247 -4.59 8.96 1.76
N PHE A 248 -3.62 8.12 2.07
CA PHE A 248 -2.88 7.31 1.10
C PHE A 248 -3.18 5.84 1.35
N LEU A 249 -3.18 5.06 0.28
CA LEU A 249 -3.26 3.61 0.34
C LEU A 249 -1.91 3.04 -0.06
N VAL A 250 -1.51 1.94 0.58
CA VAL A 250 -0.29 1.21 0.28
C VAL A 250 -0.66 -0.25 0.10
N ASP A 251 -0.32 -0.83 -1.04
CA ASP A 251 -0.57 -2.24 -1.31
C ASP A 251 0.36 -3.16 -0.49
N LYS A 252 0.21 -4.47 -0.68
CA LYS A 252 1.06 -5.48 -0.05
C LYS A 252 2.52 -5.42 -0.51
N ALA A 253 2.78 -5.00 -1.76
CA ALA A 253 4.12 -4.86 -2.34
C ALA A 253 4.83 -3.57 -1.87
N GLY A 254 4.13 -2.69 -1.15
CA GLY A 254 4.62 -1.42 -0.64
C GLY A 254 4.41 -0.24 -1.59
N ASN A 255 3.75 -0.41 -2.75
CA ASN A 255 3.50 0.70 -3.67
C ASN A 255 2.42 1.61 -3.09
N ARG A 256 2.69 2.92 -3.13
CA ARG A 256 1.79 3.95 -2.62
C ARG A 256 0.88 4.42 -3.74
N GLY A 257 -0.43 4.38 -3.50
CA GLY A 257 -1.44 4.96 -4.37
C GLY A 257 -1.51 6.49 -4.28
N GLU A 258 -2.44 7.06 -5.03
CA GLU A 258 -2.67 8.51 -5.07
C GLU A 258 -3.24 9.04 -3.74
N MET A 259 -2.87 10.28 -3.41
CA MET A 259 -3.44 11.02 -2.29
C MET A 259 -4.94 11.25 -2.54
N SER A 260 -5.77 11.03 -1.52
CA SER A 260 -7.18 11.44 -1.57
C SER A 260 -7.30 12.96 -1.71
N LEU A 261 -8.44 13.44 -2.18
CA LEU A 261 -8.80 14.84 -2.05
C LEU A 261 -8.92 15.23 -0.57
N PRO A 262 -8.60 16.48 -0.21
CA PRO A 262 -8.64 16.97 1.17
C PRO A 262 -10.07 17.07 1.68
N ALA A 263 -10.36 16.34 2.75
CA ALA A 263 -11.60 16.48 3.51
C ALA A 263 -11.49 17.68 4.44
N THR A 264 -12.53 18.53 4.46
CA THR A 264 -12.61 19.64 5.41
C THR A 264 -13.22 19.14 6.72
N VAL A 265 -12.52 19.39 7.83
CA VAL A 265 -12.98 19.04 9.17
C VAL A 265 -13.20 20.33 9.95
N GLN A 266 -14.45 20.65 10.24
CA GLN A 266 -14.79 21.82 11.07
C GLN A 266 -14.71 21.42 12.54
N VAL A 267 -13.85 22.06 13.31
CA VAL A 267 -13.60 21.74 14.71
C VAL A 267 -13.89 22.94 15.59
N ALA A 268 -14.74 22.76 16.60
CA ALA A 268 -15.11 23.76 17.60
C ALA A 268 -14.89 23.17 19.01
N LEU A 269 -13.74 23.48 19.61
CA LEU A 269 -13.36 22.97 20.94
C LEU A 269 -13.54 24.06 22.00
N GLY A 270 -13.78 23.62 23.23
CA GLY A 270 -14.02 24.46 24.39
C GLY A 270 -15.47 24.89 24.54
N THR A 271 -15.68 25.99 25.27
CA THR A 271 -17.01 26.56 25.49
C THR A 271 -17.56 27.08 24.17
N LEU A 272 -18.61 26.43 23.66
CA LEU A 272 -19.29 26.86 22.44
C LEU A 272 -20.14 28.13 22.68
N PRO A 273 -20.33 28.96 21.64
CA PRO A 273 -21.29 30.05 21.67
C PRO A 273 -22.67 29.61 22.15
N SER A 274 -23.18 30.30 23.17
CA SER A 274 -24.47 29.99 23.78
C SER A 274 -25.21 31.27 24.15
N ALA A 275 -26.51 31.13 24.48
CA ALA A 275 -27.39 32.24 24.82
C ALA A 275 -27.52 33.31 23.70
N LEU A 276 -27.47 32.89 22.44
CA LEU A 276 -27.81 33.74 21.29
C LEU A 276 -29.24 34.28 21.44
N GLN A 277 -29.35 35.60 21.52
CA GLN A 277 -30.63 36.29 21.61
C GLN A 277 -31.14 36.66 20.22
N ARG A 278 -32.43 36.96 20.13
CA ARG A 278 -33.02 37.50 18.89
C ARG A 278 -32.29 38.80 18.53
N CYS A 279 -31.78 38.88 17.30
CA CYS A 279 -31.22 40.12 16.78
C CYS A 279 -32.32 41.17 16.58
N THR A 280 -31.95 42.44 16.68
CA THR A 280 -32.85 43.56 16.43
C THR A 280 -32.37 44.35 15.22
N VAL A 281 -33.30 44.93 14.49
CA VAL A 281 -33.02 45.84 13.38
C VAL A 281 -33.65 47.17 13.75
N PRO A 282 -32.87 48.18 14.17
CA PRO A 282 -33.44 49.44 14.67
C PRO A 282 -34.36 50.14 13.67
N LEU A 283 -34.03 50.06 12.37
CA LEU A 283 -34.85 50.59 11.29
C LEU A 283 -36.12 49.78 11.03
N ALA A 284 -36.31 48.64 11.71
CA ALA A 284 -37.51 47.82 11.61
C ALA A 284 -38.29 47.79 12.93
N ALA A 285 -38.10 48.80 13.79
CA ALA A 285 -38.73 48.84 15.11
C ALA A 285 -40.27 48.90 15.04
N ASP A 286 -40.83 49.40 13.94
CA ASP A 286 -42.27 49.42 13.63
C ASP A 286 -42.78 48.09 13.05
N GLY A 287 -41.88 47.10 12.88
CA GLY A 287 -42.20 45.76 12.39
C GLY A 287 -42.09 45.58 10.89
N VAL A 288 -41.74 46.62 10.13
CA VAL A 288 -41.50 46.55 8.68
C VAL A 288 -40.19 47.26 8.33
N ILE A 289 -39.67 47.02 7.13
CA ILE A 289 -38.57 47.83 6.59
C ILE A 289 -39.14 48.45 5.33
N ASP A 290 -39.43 49.73 5.42
CA ASP A 290 -40.07 50.45 4.33
C ASP A 290 -39.03 51.03 3.34
N ARG A 291 -39.52 51.75 2.34
CA ARG A 291 -38.65 52.33 1.31
C ARG A 291 -37.77 53.47 1.86
N ALA A 292 -38.20 54.17 2.90
CA ALA A 292 -37.41 55.19 3.56
C ALA A 292 -36.30 54.55 4.42
N ASP A 293 -36.58 53.42 5.07
CA ASP A 293 -35.58 52.64 5.82
C ASP A 293 -34.50 52.06 4.91
N ALA A 294 -34.90 51.58 3.72
CA ALA A 294 -33.99 51.04 2.71
C ALA A 294 -33.03 52.10 2.10
N ALA A 295 -33.28 53.40 2.35
CA ALA A 295 -32.37 54.48 1.93
C ALA A 295 -31.14 54.62 2.85
N PHE A 296 -31.14 53.95 4.01
CA PHE A 296 -30.04 53.96 4.98
C PHE A 296 -29.37 52.58 5.08
N PRO A 297 -28.07 52.53 5.42
CA PRO A 297 -27.41 51.26 5.71
C PRO A 297 -28.07 50.60 6.93
N THR A 298 -28.81 49.51 6.68
CA THR A 298 -29.51 48.77 7.73
C THR A 298 -28.50 48.01 8.60
N LYS A 299 -28.51 48.28 9.90
CA LYS A 299 -27.68 47.58 10.89
C LYS A 299 -28.49 46.50 11.58
N VAL A 300 -27.90 45.31 11.69
CA VAL A 300 -28.44 44.23 12.53
C VAL A 300 -27.68 44.27 13.85
N HIS A 301 -28.41 44.47 14.95
CA HIS A 301 -27.86 44.46 16.29
C HIS A 301 -28.00 43.06 16.86
N ILE A 302 -26.87 42.47 17.23
CA ILE A 302 -26.81 41.15 17.86
C ILE A 302 -26.46 41.40 19.33
N PRO A 303 -27.37 41.09 20.28
CA PRO A 303 -27.07 41.23 21.69
C PRO A 303 -25.86 40.38 22.08
N SER A 304 -25.14 40.81 23.13
CA SER A 304 -24.03 40.01 23.67
C SER A 304 -24.52 38.62 24.07
N TYR A 305 -23.68 37.63 23.76
CA TYR A 305 -23.90 36.22 24.05
C TYR A 305 -22.61 35.65 24.65
N ALA A 306 -22.67 34.46 25.24
CA ALA A 306 -21.55 33.89 25.99
C ALA A 306 -20.77 32.88 25.15
N GLY A 307 -19.51 32.63 25.52
CA GLY A 307 -18.71 31.54 24.96
C GLY A 307 -18.28 31.73 23.52
N PHE A 308 -18.20 32.98 23.03
CA PHE A 308 -17.66 33.26 21.71
C PHE A 308 -16.16 33.50 21.73
N THR A 309 -15.53 33.25 20.59
CA THR A 309 -14.17 33.68 20.26
C THR A 309 -14.21 34.74 19.16
N ASN A 310 -13.10 35.47 18.98
CA ASN A 310 -13.01 36.47 17.91
C ASN A 310 -13.11 35.87 16.50
N GLU A 311 -12.77 34.59 16.36
CA GLU A 311 -12.79 33.86 15.09
C GLU A 311 -14.15 33.26 14.76
N ASP A 312 -15.08 33.25 15.72
CA ASP A 312 -16.44 32.76 15.48
C ASP A 312 -17.12 33.57 14.39
N GLY A 313 -17.96 32.88 13.62
CA GLY A 313 -18.65 33.45 12.49
C GLY A 313 -20.08 33.80 12.81
N ILE A 314 -20.47 35.01 12.43
CA ILE A 314 -21.87 35.41 12.40
C ILE A 314 -22.34 35.38 10.95
N VAL A 315 -23.42 34.65 10.71
CA VAL A 315 -24.17 34.67 9.44
C VAL A 315 -25.56 35.23 9.73
N VAL A 316 -25.88 36.34 9.09
CA VAL A 316 -27.23 36.93 9.16
C VAL A 316 -28.03 36.41 7.98
N ARG A 317 -29.20 35.84 8.26
CA ARG A 317 -30.16 35.47 7.22
C ARG A 317 -31.21 36.55 7.04
N TRP A 318 -31.30 37.09 5.83
CA TRP A 318 -32.30 38.08 5.42
C TRP A 318 -33.34 37.45 4.50
N GLY A 319 -34.54 37.21 5.02
CA GLY A 319 -35.55 36.42 4.30
C GLY A 319 -35.02 35.01 4.02
N ALA A 320 -34.84 34.66 2.75
CA ALA A 320 -34.28 33.38 2.31
C ALA A 320 -32.77 33.45 1.95
N LYS A 321 -32.14 34.62 2.07
CA LYS A 321 -30.74 34.82 1.65
C LYS A 321 -29.82 34.93 2.87
N ASP A 322 -28.80 34.09 2.92
CA ASP A 322 -27.70 34.26 3.86
C ASP A 322 -26.75 35.35 3.37
N LEU A 323 -26.43 36.29 4.26
CA LEU A 323 -25.41 37.30 4.02
C LEU A 323 -24.02 36.71 4.27
N ALA A 324 -22.98 37.39 3.77
CA ALA A 324 -21.60 36.95 3.96
C ALA A 324 -21.26 36.80 5.45
N ARG A 325 -20.59 35.70 5.80
CA ARG A 325 -20.06 35.46 7.15
C ARG A 325 -19.13 36.60 7.56
N THR A 326 -19.30 37.10 8.77
CA THR A 326 -18.39 38.07 9.39
C THR A 326 -17.87 37.53 10.71
N SER A 327 -16.65 37.87 11.10
CA SER A 327 -16.07 37.40 12.37
C SER A 327 -16.58 38.24 13.54
N VAL A 328 -16.77 37.64 14.71
CA VAL A 328 -17.16 38.39 15.92
C VAL A 328 -16.13 39.48 16.24
N GLY A 329 -14.84 39.17 16.09
CA GLY A 329 -13.75 40.11 16.35
C GLY A 329 -13.80 41.38 15.51
N ALA A 330 -14.39 41.34 14.31
CA ALA A 330 -14.56 42.52 13.46
C ALA A 330 -15.61 43.52 13.98
N HIS A 331 -16.44 43.11 14.95
CA HIS A 331 -17.54 43.92 15.49
C HIS A 331 -17.42 44.18 16.99
N LEU A 332 -16.34 43.75 17.64
CA LEU A 332 -16.08 44.10 19.03
C LEU A 332 -15.77 45.60 19.16
N PRO A 333 -16.22 46.26 20.24
CA PRO A 333 -15.82 47.64 20.51
C PRO A 333 -14.30 47.70 20.67
N HIS A 334 -13.65 48.64 19.96
CA HIS A 334 -12.22 48.92 20.10
C HIS A 334 -11.86 49.53 21.45
#